data_AF-A0A9N9K1P0-F1
#
_entry.id   AF-A0A9N9K1P0-F1
#
_cell.length_a   1.000
_cell.length_b   1.000
_cell.length_c   1.000
_cell.angle_alpha   90.00
_cell.angle_beta   90.00
_cell.angle_gamma   90.00
#
_symmetry.space_group_name_H-M   'P 1'
#
loop_
_entity.id
_entity.type
_entity.pdbx_description
1 polymer ?
#
loop_
_entity_poly.entity_id
_entity_poly.type
_entity_poly.pdbx_seq_one_letter_code
_entity_poly.pdbx_strand_id
1 'polypeptide(L)'
;VMHALIGHWRSMGIHCENHVDDFWIAYPNREILIYQRDNIIAKDLTKGGLVLSNKGTWDPTQEPKFYGLILDTKRAQVIIPDEKLVKAKRALQTLATRTMLLVRLLA
;
A
#
# COMPACT_ATOMS: atom_id res chain seq x y z
N VAL A 1 -3.40 10.69 -14.79
CA VAL A 1 -4.16 11.28 -13.65
C VAL A 1 -3.40 11.09 -12.33
N MET A 2 -3.16 9.85 -11.87
CA MET A 2 -2.50 9.60 -10.58
C MET A 2 -1.14 10.29 -10.41
N HIS A 3 -0.25 10.19 -11.39
CA HIS A 3 1.07 10.86 -11.35
C HIS A 3 0.97 12.38 -11.19
N ALA A 4 -0.03 13.02 -11.83
CA ALA A 4 -0.24 14.46 -11.71
C ALA A 4 -0.76 14.84 -10.33
N LEU A 5 -1.67 14.05 -9.76
CA LEU A 5 -2.17 14.24 -8.39
C LEU A 5 -1.04 14.11 -7.36
N ILE A 6 -0.20 13.09 -7.48
CA ILE A 6 0.96 12.89 -6.61
C ILE A 6 1.93 14.08 -6.70
N GLY A 7 2.25 14.52 -7.91
CA GLY A 7 3.09 15.71 -8.12
C GLY A 7 2.49 16.96 -7.47
N HIS A 8 1.18 17.16 -7.61
CA HIS A 8 0.46 18.25 -6.96
C HIS A 8 0.55 18.17 -5.43
N TRP A 9 0.25 17.03 -4.82
CA TRP A 9 0.30 16.86 -3.37
C TRP A 9 1.70 17.09 -2.80
N ARG A 10 2.74 16.61 -3.49
CA ARG A 10 4.14 16.86 -3.11
C ARG A 10 4.49 18.34 -3.17
N SER A 11 3.98 19.08 -4.18
CA SER A 11 4.19 20.53 -4.26
C SER A 11 3.55 21.31 -3.10
N MET A 12 2.54 20.72 -2.44
CA MET A 12 1.91 21.25 -1.23
C MET A 12 2.61 20.82 0.07
N GLY A 13 3.70 20.07 -0.02
CA GLY A 13 4.42 19.52 1.14
C GLY A 13 3.77 18.28 1.76
N ILE A 14 2.82 17.64 1.09
CA ILE A 14 2.25 16.36 1.55
C ILE A 14 3.27 15.25 1.22
N HIS A 15 3.69 14.51 2.25
CA HIS A 15 4.59 13.39 2.07
C HIS A 15 3.81 12.17 1.57
N CYS A 16 4.08 11.75 0.34
CA CYS A 16 3.34 10.68 -0.32
C CYS A 16 4.17 9.98 -1.41
N GLU A 17 3.82 8.72 -1.65
CA GLU A 17 4.36 7.89 -2.73
C GLU A 17 3.23 7.06 -3.33
N ASN A 18 3.42 6.63 -4.57
CA ASN A 18 2.51 5.71 -5.24
C ASN A 18 3.29 4.66 -6.03
N HIS A 19 2.63 3.54 -6.29
CA HIS A 19 3.00 2.68 -7.39
C HIS A 19 1.74 2.16 -8.08
N VAL A 20 1.63 2.57 -9.35
CA VAL A 20 0.41 2.47 -10.17
C VAL A 20 -0.78 3.15 -9.48
N ASP A 21 -1.76 2.38 -9.00
CA ASP A 21 -3.00 2.81 -8.36
C ASP A 21 -2.95 2.77 -6.83
N ASP A 22 -1.97 2.08 -6.25
CA ASP A 22 -1.72 2.07 -4.81
C ASP A 22 -0.90 3.30 -4.41
N PHE A 23 -1.32 3.99 -3.35
CA PHE A 23 -0.59 5.13 -2.81
C PHE A 23 -0.72 5.22 -1.30
N TRP A 24 0.17 5.98 -0.67
CA TRP A 24 0.08 6.34 0.74
C TRP A 24 0.42 7.80 0.95
N ILE A 25 -0.10 8.34 2.06
CA ILE A 25 0.26 9.65 2.60
C ILE A 25 0.73 9.45 4.03
N ALA A 26 1.68 10.26 4.49
CA ALA A 26 2.17 10.18 5.85
C ALA A 26 2.37 11.58 6.46
N TYR A 27 2.06 11.69 7.74
CA TYR A 27 2.30 12.90 8.51
C TYR A 27 2.47 12.55 10.00
N PRO A 28 3.37 13.21 10.76
CA PRO A 28 3.60 12.88 12.17
C PRO A 28 2.39 13.09 13.08
N ASN A 29 1.55 14.08 12.75
CA ASN A 29 0.34 14.40 13.50
C ASN A 29 -0.91 13.78 12.84
N ARG A 30 -1.67 13.00 13.62
CA ARG A 30 -2.87 12.29 13.16
C ARG A 30 -3.97 13.22 12.65
N GLU A 31 -4.20 14.34 13.32
CA GLU A 31 -5.27 15.29 12.98
C GLU A 31 -4.97 15.99 11.65
N ILE A 32 -3.71 16.38 11.44
CA ILE A 32 -3.27 16.96 10.17
C ILE A 32 -3.36 15.92 9.03
N LEU A 33 -2.99 14.67 9.29
CA LEU A 33 -3.13 13.59 8.30
C LEU A 33 -4.59 13.39 7.88
N ILE A 34 -5.51 13.36 8.85
CA ILE A 34 -6.96 13.27 8.60
C ILE A 34 -7.45 14.49 7.82
N TYR A 35 -7.02 15.69 8.20
CA TYR A 35 -7.37 16.91 7.48
C TYR A 35 -6.93 16.86 6.02
N GLN A 36 -5.66 16.49 5.75
CA GLN A 36 -5.13 16.35 4.40
C GLN A 36 -5.91 15.31 3.60
N ARG A 37 -6.17 14.13 4.20
CA ARG A 37 -6.96 13.04 3.62
C ARG A 37 -8.34 13.51 3.17
N ASP A 38 -9.11 14.11 4.09
CA ASP A 38 -10.53 14.39 3.86
C ASP A 38 -10.75 15.68 3.05
N ASN A 39 -9.88 16.68 3.23
CA ASN A 39 -10.07 18.00 2.63
C ASN A 39 -9.30 18.24 1.33
N ILE A 40 -8.26 17.45 1.07
CA ILE A 40 -7.40 17.60 -0.12
C ILE A 40 -7.50 16.32 -0.95
N ILE A 41 -6.98 15.20 -0.44
CA ILE A 41 -6.81 13.96 -1.20
C ILE A 41 -8.15 13.42 -1.71
N ALA A 42 -9.15 13.28 -0.83
CA ALA A 42 -10.46 12.76 -1.21
C ALA A 42 -11.16 13.61 -2.28
N LYS A 43 -11.03 14.94 -2.17
CA LYS A 43 -11.63 15.89 -3.12
C LYS A 43 -10.92 15.83 -4.47
N ASP A 44 -9.60 15.76 -4.46
CA ASP A 44 -8.79 15.68 -5.68
C ASP A 44 -9.00 14.37 -6.43
N LEU A 45 -9.09 13.25 -5.71
CA LEU A 45 -9.44 11.95 -6.30
C LEU A 45 -10.81 12.02 -6.98
N THR A 46 -11.81 12.57 -6.29
CA THR A 46 -13.17 12.71 -6.83
C THR A 46 -13.19 13.61 -8.06
N LYS A 47 -12.52 14.77 -8.02
CA LYS A 47 -12.37 15.68 -9.18
C LYS A 47 -11.63 15.01 -10.34
N GLY A 48 -10.67 14.13 -10.04
CA GLY A 48 -9.94 13.33 -11.02
C GLY A 48 -10.71 12.14 -11.57
N GLY A 49 -11.96 11.92 -11.16
CA GLY A 49 -12.78 10.78 -11.59
C GLY A 49 -12.35 9.43 -10.99
N LEU A 50 -11.59 9.45 -9.88
CA LEU A 50 -11.12 8.27 -9.18
C LEU A 50 -12.01 7.96 -7.98
N VAL A 51 -12.21 6.67 -7.71
CA VAL A 51 -13.02 6.19 -6.58
C VAL A 51 -12.14 5.34 -5.67
N LEU A 52 -12.29 5.53 -4.36
CA LEU A 52 -11.59 4.75 -3.36
C LEU A 52 -12.05 3.29 -3.40
N SER A 53 -11.08 2.37 -3.45
CA SER A 53 -11.36 0.95 -3.29
C SER A 53 -11.45 0.56 -1.81
N ASN A 54 -12.10 -0.56 -1.53
CA ASN A 54 -12.14 -1.17 -0.20
C ASN A 54 -10.85 -1.94 0.17
N LYS A 55 -9.81 -1.91 -0.68
CA LYS A 55 -8.57 -2.69 -0.49
C LYS A 55 -7.55 -1.97 0.40
N GLY A 56 -7.71 -0.67 0.60
CA GLY A 56 -6.78 0.15 1.38
C GLY A 56 -7.23 0.41 2.82
N THR A 57 -6.29 0.84 3.66
CA THR A 57 -6.61 1.39 4.99
C THR A 57 -6.78 2.90 4.85
N TRP A 58 -8.01 3.39 5.04
CA TRP A 58 -8.30 4.82 4.97
C TRP A 58 -7.99 5.55 6.29
N ASP A 59 -8.01 4.82 7.41
CA ASP A 59 -7.71 5.39 8.71
C ASP A 59 -6.21 5.42 9.01
N PRO A 60 -5.70 6.50 9.62
CA PRO A 60 -4.31 6.59 10.06
C PRO A 60 -3.91 5.40 10.93
N THR A 61 -2.82 4.75 10.57
CA THR A 61 -2.23 3.65 11.32
C THR A 61 -0.71 3.76 11.32
N GLN A 62 -0.08 3.16 12.33
CA GLN A 62 1.38 3.00 12.42
C GLN A 62 1.86 1.69 11.81
N GLU A 63 0.92 0.85 11.35
CA GLU A 63 1.19 -0.45 10.73
C GLU A 63 0.41 -0.59 9.40
N PRO A 64 0.55 0.35 8.44
CA PRO A 64 -0.15 0.23 7.16
C PRO A 64 0.36 -0.98 6.39
N LYS A 65 -0.57 -1.61 5.65
CA LYS A 65 -0.24 -2.68 4.70
C LYS A 65 0.04 -2.07 3.33
N PHE A 66 1.21 -2.34 2.77
CA PHE A 66 1.60 -1.88 1.42
C PHE A 66 2.35 -3.00 0.70
N TYR A 67 1.97 -3.32 -0.55
CA TYR A 67 2.43 -4.52 -1.27
C TYR A 67 2.30 -5.83 -0.50
N GLY A 68 1.32 -5.92 0.41
CA GLY A 68 1.15 -7.06 1.31
C GLY A 68 2.32 -7.26 2.28
N LEU A 69 3.07 -6.21 2.58
CA LEU A 69 4.00 -6.11 3.71
C LEU A 69 3.38 -5.17 4.74
N ILE A 70 3.77 -5.31 6.01
CA ILE A 70 3.38 -4.38 7.07
C ILE A 70 4.56 -3.43 7.30
N LEU A 71 4.30 -2.13 7.27
CA LEU A 71 5.30 -1.11 7.59
C LEU A 71 5.10 -0.70 9.05
N ASP A 72 5.98 -1.10 9.96
CA ASP A 72 5.95 -0.62 11.35
C ASP A 72 6.70 0.72 11.43
N THR A 73 5.94 1.81 11.51
CA THR A 73 6.48 3.17 11.56
C THR A 73 7.01 3.56 12.94
N LYS A 74 6.66 2.83 14.00
CA LYS A 74 7.20 3.07 15.35
C LYS A 74 8.61 2.53 15.48
N ARG A 75 8.86 1.36 14.89
CA ARG A 75 10.16 0.65 14.94
C ARG A 75 11.02 0.83 13.69
N ALA A 76 10.47 1.47 12.65
CA ALA A 76 11.07 1.59 11.33
C ALA A 76 11.43 0.21 10.72
N GLN A 77 10.47 -0.71 10.75
CA GLN A 77 10.63 -2.09 10.27
C GLN A 77 9.67 -2.41 9.13
N VAL A 78 10.12 -3.27 8.22
CA VAL A 78 9.26 -3.89 7.20
C VAL A 78 9.05 -5.35 7.58
N ILE A 79 7.80 -5.69 7.86
CA ILE A 79 7.40 -7.00 8.38
C ILE A 79 6.71 -7.78 7.27
N ILE A 80 7.13 -9.03 7.09
CA ILE A 80 6.45 -9.98 6.21
C ILE A 80 5.31 -10.62 7.02
N PRO A 81 4.05 -10.50 6.60
CA PRO A 81 2.94 -11.14 7.29
C PRO A 81 3.05 -12.67 7.26
N ASP A 82 2.62 -13.33 8.33
CA ASP A 82 2.71 -14.78 8.48
C ASP A 82 2.00 -15.53 7.34
N GLU A 83 0.88 -14.99 6.83
CA GLU A 83 0.15 -15.58 5.70
C GLU A 83 1.02 -15.70 4.45
N LYS A 84 1.92 -14.74 4.21
CA LYS A 84 2.86 -14.79 3.09
C LYS A 84 3.95 -15.82 3.33
N LEU A 85 4.45 -15.94 4.57
CA LEU A 85 5.43 -16.97 4.93
C LEU A 85 4.86 -18.38 4.72
N VAL A 86 3.61 -18.60 5.13
CA VAL A 86 2.90 -19.88 4.92
C VAL A 86 2.73 -20.17 3.43
N LYS A 87 2.31 -19.18 2.63
CA LYS A 87 2.16 -19.33 1.17
C LYS A 87 3.49 -19.67 0.50
N ALA A 88 4.56 -18.96 0.86
CA ALA A 88 5.91 -19.20 0.33
C ALA A 88 6.42 -20.60 0.69
N LYS A 89 6.28 -21.02 1.95
CA LYS A 89 6.66 -22.37 2.40
C LYS A 89 5.95 -23.46 1.60
N ARG A 90 4.63 -23.32 1.36
CA ARG A 90 3.85 -24.28 0.55
C ARG A 90 4.34 -24.31 -0.91
N ALA A 91 4.65 -23.16 -1.49
CA ALA A 91 5.19 -23.09 -2.84
C ALA A 91 6.55 -23.79 -2.94
N LEU A 92 7.45 -23.55 -1.99
CA LEU A 92 8.76 -24.21 -1.91
C LEU A 92 8.65 -25.72 -1.72
N GLN A 93 7.75 -26.20 -0.87
CA GLN A 93 7.48 -27.63 -0.70
C GLN A 93 6.97 -28.28 -2.01
N THR A 94 6.11 -27.56 -2.74
CA THR A 94 5.59 -28.02 -4.03
C THR A 94 6.72 -28.12 -5.07
N LEU A 95 7.61 -27.13 -5.10
CA LEU A 95 8.78 -27.13 -5.97
C LEU A 95 9.75 -28.25 -5.65
N ALA A 96 10.02 -28.50 -4.37
CA ALA A 96 10.96 -29.52 -3.92
C ALA A 96 10.48 -30.96 -4.19
N THR A 97 9.17 -31.18 -4.29
CA THR A 97 8.59 -32.53 -4.37
C THR A 97 8.15 -32.94 -5.78
N ARG A 98 8.02 -31.99 -6.73
CA ARG A 98 7.50 -32.28 -8.07
C ARG A 98 8.58 -32.13 -9.14
N THR A 99 8.73 -33.13 -10.00
CA THR A 99 9.64 -33.15 -11.15
C THR A 99 9.09 -32.42 -12.37
N MET A 100 7.76 -32.20 -12.44
CA MET A 100 7.11 -31.37 -13.45
C MET A 100 6.05 -30.48 -12.81
N LEU A 101 6.07 -29.20 -13.18
CA LEU A 101 5.11 -28.20 -12.74
C LEU A 101 4.62 -27.39 -13.94
N LEU A 102 3.31 -27.14 -13.97
CA LEU A 102 2.74 -26.19 -14.91
C LEU A 102 3.23 -24.79 -14.54
N VAL A 103 3.66 -24.01 -15.53
CA VAL A 103 4.16 -22.63 -15.35
C VAL A 103 3.19 -21.77 -14.52
N ARG A 104 1.87 -21.95 -14.67
CA ARG A 104 0.84 -21.25 -13.89
C ARG A 104 0.89 -21.47 -12.37
N LEU A 105 1.58 -22.51 -11.91
CA LEU A 105 1.75 -22.83 -10.48
C LEU A 105 3.01 -22.19 -9.88
N LEU A 106 3.83 -21.53 -10.71
CA LEU A 106 5.04 -20.82 -10.30
C LEU A 106 4.80 -19.30 -10.10
N ALA A 107 3.64 -18.79 -10.51
CA ALA A 107 3.26 -17.38 -10.44
C ALA A 107 2.38 -17.06 -9.20
#